data_AF-A0A1R1DFM6-F1
#
_entry.id   AF-A0A1R1DFM6-F1
#
_cell.length_a   1.000
_cell.length_b   1.000
_cell.length_c   1.000
_cell.angle_alpha   90.00
_cell.angle_beta   90.00
_cell.angle_gamma   90.00
#
_symmetry.space_group_name_H-M   'P 1'
#
loop_
_entity.id
_entity.type
_entity.pdbx_description
1 polymer ?
#
loop_
_entity_poly.entity_id
_entity_poly.type
_entity_poly.pdbx_seq_one_letter_code
_entity_poly.pdbx_strand_id
1 'polypeptide(L)' 'MFTGWRLSVLGIIVVGATAVLASSFNLIAGQKAVIMFILFVFFIGALESMELIKRRRKRK' A
#
# COMPACT_ATOMS: atom_id res chain seq x y z
N MET A 1 -19.64 0.01 5.71
CA MET A 1 -18.36 -0.11 6.44
C MET A 1 -17.30 -0.64 5.49
N PHE A 2 -16.49 0.23 4.88
CA PHE A 2 -15.34 -0.18 4.07
C PHE A 2 -14.25 -0.74 5.01
N THR A 3 -14.30 -2.03 5.34
CA THR A 3 -13.42 -2.62 6.34
C THR A 3 -12.17 -3.26 5.72
N GLY A 4 -11.01 -2.88 6.27
CA GLY A 4 -9.69 -3.51 6.12
C GLY A 4 -9.16 -3.52 4.70
N TRP A 5 -9.46 -4.58 3.98
CA TRP A 5 -8.72 -4.94 2.77
C TRP A 5 -9.06 -4.12 1.53
N ARG A 6 -10.35 -3.76 1.35
CA ARG A 6 -10.77 -2.98 0.16
C ARG A 6 -10.18 -1.57 0.15
N LEU A 7 -9.94 -1.01 1.34
CA LEU A 7 -9.37 0.33 1.52
C LEU A 7 -7.86 0.29 1.26
N SER A 8 -7.17 -0.75 1.74
CA SER A 8 -5.77 -1.03 1.43
C SER A 8 -5.53 -1.20 -0.08
N VAL A 9 -6.38 -1.98 -0.76
CA VAL A 9 -6.26 -2.18 -2.23
C VAL A 9 -6.51 -0.88 -2.99
N LEU A 10 -7.53 -0.10 -2.61
CA LEU A 10 -7.77 1.22 -3.20
C LEU A 10 -6.58 2.16 -3.01
N GLY A 11 -5.97 2.17 -1.81
CA GLY A 11 -4.76 2.95 -1.54
C GLY A 11 -3.59 2.55 -2.42
N ILE A 12 -3.35 1.25 -2.60
CA ILE A 12 -2.28 0.74 -3.48
C ILE A 12 -2.52 1.17 -4.94
N ILE A 13 -3.76 1.11 -5.42
CA ILE A 13 -4.10 1.52 -6.80
C ILE A 13 -3.86 3.01 -7.00
N VAL A 14 -4.34 3.86 -6.08
CA VAL A 14 -4.20 5.32 -6.17
C VAL A 14 -2.73 5.73 -6.09
N VAL A 15 -1.97 5.16 -5.15
CA VAL A 15 -0.54 5.47 -4.99
C VAL A 15 0.24 4.94 -6.19
N GLY A 16 -0.10 3.78 -6.73
CA GLY A 16 0.54 3.20 -7.91
C GLY A 16 0.33 4.06 -9.16
N ALA A 17 -0.91 4.51 -9.41
CA ALA A 17 -1.21 5.44 -10.49
C ALA A 17 -0.45 6.77 -10.33
N THR A 18 -0.38 7.28 -9.11
CA THR A 18 0.36 8.52 -8.80
C THR A 18 1.86 8.35 -9.03
N ALA A 19 2.45 7.20 -8.68
CA ALA A 19 3.86 6.91 -8.90
C ALA A 19 4.20 6.83 -10.41
N VAL A 20 3.33 6.22 -11.22
CA VAL A 20 3.48 6.16 -12.68
C VAL A 20 3.40 7.55 -13.30
N LEU A 21 2.42 8.36 -12.89
CA LEU A 21 2.29 9.75 -13.35
C LEU A 21 3.52 10.58 -12.95
N ALA A 22 3.93 10.52 -11.69
CA ALA A 22 5.09 11.26 -11.19
C ALA A 22 6.39 10.89 -11.92
N SER A 23 6.57 9.60 -12.26
CA SER A 23 7.69 9.14 -13.08
C SER A 23 7.59 9.66 -14.52
N SER A 24 6.39 9.75 -15.08
CA SER A 24 6.17 10.24 -16.45
C SER A 24 6.44 11.74 -16.59
N PHE A 25 6.18 12.52 -15.53
CA PHE A 25 6.49 13.95 -15.47
C PHE A 25 7.94 14.27 -15.07
N ASN A 26 8.83 13.27 -14.97
CA ASN A 26 10.23 13.42 -14.52
C ASN A 26 10.38 14.11 -13.15
N LEU A 27 9.33 14.09 -12.33
CA LEU A 27 9.28 14.82 -11.07
C LEU A 27 10.17 14.18 -10.00
N ILE A 28 10.40 12.87 -10.12
CA ILE A 28 11.26 12.06 -9.25
C ILE A 28 11.99 11.04 -10.14
N ALA A 29 13.26 10.74 -9.81
CA ALA A 29 13.99 9.65 -10.47
C ALA A 29 13.18 8.34 -10.35
N GLY A 30 12.78 7.75 -11.49
CA GLY A 30 11.87 6.60 -11.53
C GLY A 30 12.29 5.45 -10.62
N GLN A 31 13.60 5.21 -10.46
CA GLN A 31 14.13 4.22 -9.52
C GLN A 31 13.75 4.50 -8.05
N LYS A 32 13.80 5.76 -7.61
CA LYS A 32 13.39 6.15 -6.24
C LYS A 32 11.89 6.00 -6.04
N ALA A 33 11.10 6.35 -7.05
CA ALA A 33 9.65 6.19 -7.01
C ALA A 33 9.24 4.70 -6.88
N VAL A 34 9.90 3.82 -7.63
CA VAL A 34 9.65 2.36 -7.57
C VAL A 34 10.02 1.80 -6.19
N ILE A 35 11.18 2.16 -5.65
CA ILE A 35 11.61 1.69 -4.31
C ILE A 35 10.63 2.16 -3.24
N MET A 36 10.22 3.43 -3.26
CA MET A 36 9.25 3.96 -2.30
C MET A 36 7.87 3.29 -2.43
N PHE A 37 7.44 2.98 -3.66
CA PHE A 37 6.20 2.24 -3.89
C PHE A 37 6.25 0.82 -3.31
N ILE A 38 7.36 0.10 -3.53
CA ILE A 38 7.56 -1.25 -2.97
C ILE A 38 7.49 -1.22 -1.44
N LEU A 39 8.18 -0.27 -0.80
CA LEU A 39 8.16 -0.10 0.65
C LEU A 39 6.75 0.21 1.17
N PHE A 40 6.00 1.05 0.45
CA PHE A 40 4.60 1.34 0.79
C PHE A 40 3.73 0.08 0.74
N VAL A 41 3.83 -0.72 -0.33
CA VAL A 41 3.08 -1.99 -0.45
C VAL A 41 3.45 -2.95 0.68
N PHE A 42 4.74 -3.05 1.02
CA PHE A 42 5.21 -3.90 2.12
C PHE A 42 4.65 -3.44 3.47
N PHE A 43 4.62 -2.13 3.71
CA PHE A 43 4.05 -1.53 4.91
C PHE A 43 2.54 -1.78 5.02
N ILE A 44 1.78 -1.60 3.94
CA ILE A 44 0.35 -1.91 3.90
C ILE A 44 0.11 -3.40 4.14
N GLY A 45 0.89 -4.28 3.52
CA GLY A 45 0.82 -5.72 3.75
C GLY A 45 1.09 -6.11 5.21
N ALA A 46 2.07 -5.47 5.85
CA ALA A 46 2.35 -5.68 7.27
C ALA A 46 1.18 -5.25 8.16
N LEU A 47 0.56 -4.09 7.89
CA LEU A 47 -0.63 -3.63 8.63
C LEU A 47 -1.81 -4.59 8.47
N GLU A 48 -2.08 -5.05 7.25
CA GLU A 48 -3.14 -6.02 6.96
C GLU A 48 -2.89 -7.33 7.72
N SER A 49 -1.63 -7.79 7.75
CA SER A 49 -1.23 -9.00 8.48
C SER A 49 -1.40 -8.86 10.00
N MET A 50 -1.07 -7.70 10.57
CA MET A 50 -1.32 -7.39 11.98
C MET A 50 -2.81 -7.39 12.30
N GLU A 51 -3.65 -6.84 11.43
CA GLU A 51 -5.10 -6.83 11.64
C GLU A 51 -5.69 -8.25 11.57
N LEU A 52 -5.21 -9.08 10.65
CA LEU A 52 -5.53 -10.51 10.57
C LEU A 52 -5.15 -11.25 11.85
N ILE A 53 -3.95 -11.02 12.37
CA ILE A 53 -3.47 -11.63 13.63
C ILE A 53 -4.33 -11.16 14.81
N LYS A 54 -4.66 -9.86 14.89
CA LYS A 54 -5.51 -9.29 15.94
C LYS A 54 -6.92 -9.88 15.94
N ARG A 55 -7.52 -10.09 14.75
CA ARG A 55 -8.83 -10.76 14.60
C ARG A 55 -8.77 -12.22 15.03
N ARG A 56 -7.69 -12.94 14.71
CA ARG A 56 -7.50 -14.33 15.18
C ARG A 56 -7.37 -14.40 16.70
N ARG A 57 -6.64 -13.46 17.33
CA ARG A 57 -6.46 -13.41 18.78
C ARG A 57 -7.75 -13.10 19.53
N LYS A 58 -8.64 -12.27 18.97
CA LYS A 58 -9.94 -11.91 19.59
C LYS A 58 -11.00 -13.02 19.51
N ARG A 59 -10.76 -14.07 18.72
CA ARG A 59 -11.66 -15.21 18.49
C ARG A 59 -11.31 -16.42 19.36
N LYS A 60 -10.20 -16.36 20.10
CA LYS A 60 -9.77 -17.30 21.14
C LYS A 60 -10.06 -16.68 22.50
#